data_AF-A0A529NCT1-F1
#
_entry.id   AF-A0A529NCT1-F1
#
_cell.length_a   1.000
_cell.length_b   1.000
_cell.length_c   1.000
_cell.angle_alpha   90.00
_cell.angle_beta   90.00
_cell.angle_gamma   90.00
#
_symmetry.space_group_name_H-M   'P 1'
#
loop_
_entity.id
_entity.type
_entity.pdbx_description
1 polymer ?
#
loop_
_entity_poly.entity_id
_entity_poly.type
_entity_poly.pdbx_seq_one_letter_code
_entity_poly.pdbx_strand_id
1 'polypeptide(L)'
;WRISPVGVAGMLAVGGLSMIISGFAPIHATAKGYSQADVALLLSAMPVGTLILQIPLGWISDRTDRRYVLIGAALLALVASLFAITFDGGALGVLLVVYLIWDGASESIYSL
;
A
#
# COMPACT_ATOMS: atom_id res chain seq x y z
N TRP A 1 -16.93 12.36 -12.57
CA TRP A 1 -15.79 13.27 -12.82
C TRP A 1 -16.14 14.75 -12.68
N ARG A 2 -17.26 15.27 -13.21
CA ARG A 2 -17.61 16.72 -13.18
C ARG A 2 -17.62 17.39 -11.78
N ILE A 3 -17.84 16.62 -10.71
CA ILE A 3 -17.90 17.12 -9.32
C ILE A 3 -16.53 17.00 -8.61
N SER A 4 -15.76 15.95 -8.93
CA SER A 4 -14.41 15.73 -8.38
C SER A 4 -13.55 14.97 -9.40
N PRO A 5 -12.89 15.67 -10.34
CA PRO A 5 -11.98 15.05 -11.31
C PRO A 5 -10.78 14.38 -10.63
N VAL A 6 -10.30 15.02 -9.55
CA VAL A 6 -9.16 14.55 -8.75
C VAL A 6 -9.50 13.25 -8.02
N GLY A 7 -10.73 13.11 -7.49
CA GLY A 7 -11.16 11.86 -6.87
C GLY A 7 -11.22 10.70 -7.86
N VAL A 8 -11.67 10.94 -9.10
CA VAL A 8 -11.66 9.90 -10.15
C VAL A 8 -10.24 9.49 -10.52
N ALA A 9 -9.33 10.46 -10.70
CA ALA A 9 -7.93 10.17 -10.98
C ALA A 9 -7.27 9.39 -9.83
N GLY A 10 -7.54 9.77 -8.58
CA GLY A 10 -7.06 9.07 -7.39
C GLY A 10 -7.56 7.63 -7.32
N MET A 11 -8.86 7.39 -7.50
CA MET A 11 -9.43 6.04 -7.50
C MET A 11 -8.83 5.14 -8.58
N LEU A 12 -8.61 5.68 -9.80
CA LEU A 12 -7.97 4.91 -10.88
C LEU A 12 -6.51 4.59 -10.56
N ALA A 13 -5.76 5.55 -10.03
CA ALA A 13 -4.37 5.36 -9.65
C ALA A 13 -4.23 4.31 -8.53
N VAL A 14 -5.03 4.44 -7.47
CA VAL A 14 -5.03 3.50 -6.34
C VAL A 14 -5.49 2.11 -6.78
N GLY A 15 -6.61 2.01 -7.52
CA GLY A 15 -7.09 0.71 -7.99
C GLY A 15 -6.09 -0.01 -8.91
N GLY A 16 -5.37 0.72 -9.76
CA GLY A 16 -4.27 0.16 -10.55
C GLY A 16 -3.12 -0.31 -9.66
N LEU A 17 -2.76 0.47 -8.65
CA LEU A 17 -1.71 0.14 -7.70
C LEU A 17 -2.08 -1.11 -6.87
N SER A 18 -3.31 -1.23 -6.39
CA SER A 18 -3.83 -2.41 -5.67
C SER A 18 -3.71 -3.68 -6.50
N MET A 19 -4.02 -3.61 -7.81
CA MET A 19 -3.89 -4.75 -8.72
C MET A 19 -2.43 -5.13 -8.96
N ILE A 20 -1.52 -4.17 -9.02
CA ILE A 20 -0.07 -4.43 -9.13
C ILE A 20 0.44 -5.07 -7.83
N ILE A 21 0.07 -4.53 -6.68
CA ILE A 21 0.53 -5.00 -5.38
C ILE A 21 0.03 -6.43 -5.10
N SER A 22 -1.28 -6.68 -5.23
CA SER A 22 -1.87 -8.01 -4.96
C SER A 22 -1.53 -9.05 -6.04
N GLY A 23 -1.47 -8.65 -7.31
CA GLY A 23 -1.24 -9.56 -8.43
C GLY A 23 0.24 -9.82 -8.73
N PHE A 24 1.08 -8.78 -8.68
CA PHE A 24 2.47 -8.85 -9.16
C PHE A 24 3.49 -9.15 -8.05
N ALA A 25 3.26 -8.71 -6.81
CA ALA A 25 4.16 -8.99 -5.69
C ALA A 25 4.46 -10.49 -5.48
N PRO A 26 3.49 -11.42 -5.51
CA PRO A 26 3.78 -12.84 -5.30
C PRO A 26 4.52 -13.47 -6.48
N ILE A 27 4.25 -13.02 -7.71
CA ILE A 27 4.95 -13.46 -8.92
C ILE A 27 6.42 -13.03 -8.83
N HIS A 28 6.65 -11.75 -8.49
CA HIS A 28 7.98 -11.18 -8.35
C HIS A 28 8.78 -11.83 -7.22
N ALA A 29 8.17 -12.02 -6.04
CA ALA A 29 8.81 -12.70 -4.91
C ALA A 29 9.18 -14.16 -5.26
N THR A 30 8.27 -14.89 -5.93
CA THR A 30 8.59 -16.25 -6.38
C THR A 30 9.76 -16.25 -7.38
N ALA A 31 9.80 -15.29 -8.31
CA ALA A 31 10.89 -15.15 -9.28
C ALA A 31 12.24 -14.80 -8.62
N LYS A 32 12.22 -14.15 -7.45
CA LYS A 32 13.41 -13.85 -6.63
C LYS A 32 13.90 -15.03 -5.78
N GLY A 33 13.17 -16.16 -5.78
CA GLY A 33 13.56 -17.37 -5.07
C GLY A 33 13.04 -17.48 -3.63
N TYR A 34 12.08 -16.64 -3.22
CA TYR A 34 11.38 -16.82 -1.95
C TYR A 34 10.57 -18.13 -1.95
N SER A 35 10.44 -18.76 -0.79
CA SER A 35 9.65 -19.99 -0.66
C SER A 35 8.15 -19.68 -0.76
N GLN A 36 7.33 -20.69 -1.07
CA GLN A 36 5.86 -20.52 -1.07
C GLN A 36 5.32 -20.04 0.28
N ALA A 37 5.94 -20.49 1.38
CA ALA A 37 5.56 -20.06 2.73
C ALA A 37 5.86 -18.56 2.95
N ASP A 38 7.00 -18.08 2.45
CA ASP A 38 7.38 -16.67 2.56
C ASP A 38 6.44 -15.77 1.74
N VAL A 39 6.08 -16.21 0.53
CA VAL A 39 5.12 -15.49 -0.33
C VAL A 39 3.73 -15.44 0.32
N ALA A 40 3.26 -16.56 0.87
CA ALA A 40 1.99 -16.60 1.60
C ALA A 40 1.99 -15.70 2.84
N LEU A 41 3.12 -15.67 3.57
CA LEU A 41 3.29 -14.80 4.72
C LEU A 41 3.27 -13.32 4.29
N LEU A 42 3.94 -12.97 3.19
CA LEU A 42 3.94 -11.61 2.63
C LEU A 42 2.53 -11.16 2.26
N LEU A 43 1.81 -11.99 1.49
CA LEU A 43 0.44 -11.69 1.07
C LEU A 43 -0.54 -11.58 2.24
N SER A 44 -0.37 -12.41 3.28
CA SER A 44 -1.24 -12.34 4.47
C SER A 44 -0.95 -11.14 5.37
N ALA A 45 0.29 -10.64 5.39
CA ALA A 45 0.68 -9.47 6.17
C ALA A 45 0.14 -8.14 5.59
N MET A 46 -0.10 -8.08 4.29
CA MET A 46 -0.52 -6.86 3.59
C MET A 46 -1.88 -6.32 4.10
N PRO A 47 -2.99 -7.11 4.11
CA PRO A 47 -4.26 -6.65 4.68
C PRO A 47 -4.19 -6.23 6.15
N VAL A 48 -3.26 -6.81 6.93
CA VAL A 48 -3.02 -6.41 8.32
C VAL A 48 -2.50 -4.98 8.38
N GLY A 49 -1.62 -4.59 7.45
CA GLY A 49 -1.14 -3.22 7.31
C GLY A 49 -2.25 -2.24 6.97
N THR A 50 -3.16 -2.63 6.09
CA THR A 50 -4.38 -1.89 5.79
C THR A 50 -5.19 -1.63 7.05
N LEU A 51 -5.48 -2.66 7.85
CA LEU A 51 -6.20 -2.49 9.11
C LEU A 51 -5.47 -1.54 10.08
N ILE A 52 -4.15 -1.66 10.20
CA ILE A 52 -3.34 -0.84 11.12
C ILE A 52 -3.34 0.63 10.70
N LEU A 53 -3.20 0.94 9.41
CA LEU A 53 -3.08 2.31 8.91
C LEU A 53 -4.44 2.98 8.68
N GLN A 54 -5.46 2.20 8.32
CA GLN A 54 -6.78 2.74 8.00
C GLN A 54 -7.47 3.36 9.22
N ILE A 55 -7.35 2.73 10.41
CA ILE A 55 -7.95 3.25 11.64
C ILE A 55 -7.42 4.65 12.01
N PRO A 56 -6.09 4.88 12.16
CA PRO A 56 -5.58 6.20 12.51
C PRO A 56 -5.78 7.21 11.38
N LEU A 57 -5.56 6.84 10.11
CA LEU A 57 -5.74 7.77 8.99
C LEU A 57 -7.20 8.21 8.85
N GLY A 58 -8.15 7.29 9.02
CA GLY A 58 -9.58 7.60 9.05
C GLY A 58 -9.92 8.58 10.18
N TRP A 59 -9.47 8.29 11.40
CA TRP A 59 -9.70 9.18 12.54
C TRP A 59 -9.08 10.58 12.38
N ILE A 60 -7.89 10.69 11.78
CA ILE A 60 -7.26 11.99 11.49
C ILE A 60 -8.07 12.73 10.41
N SER A 61 -8.54 12.03 9.39
CA SER A 61 -9.35 12.59 8.30
C SER A 61 -10.66 13.20 8.78
N ASP A 62 -11.30 12.58 9.78
CA ASP A 62 -12.54 13.08 10.36
C ASP A 62 -12.34 14.41 11.13
N ARG A 63 -11.11 14.70 11.56
CA ARG A 63 -10.78 15.84 12.44
C ARG A 63 -9.95 16.93 11.75
N THR A 64 -9.50 16.69 10.54
CA THR A 64 -8.66 17.60 9.75
C THR A 64 -9.20 17.73 8.34
N ASP A 65 -8.67 18.64 7.52
CA ASP A 65 -9.02 18.62 6.10
C ASP A 65 -8.46 17.34 5.48
N ARG A 66 -9.37 16.47 5.01
CA ARG A 66 -9.07 15.19 4.33
C ARG A 66 -8.00 15.31 3.24
N ARG A 67 -7.85 16.47 2.60
CA ARG A 67 -6.82 16.70 1.57
C ARG A 67 -5.41 16.49 2.10
N TYR A 68 -5.14 16.90 3.34
CA TYR A 68 -3.81 16.72 3.93
C TYR A 68 -3.54 15.25 4.28
N VAL A 69 -4.57 14.53 4.73
CA VAL A 69 -4.46 13.10 5.04
C VAL A 69 -4.21 12.29 3.77
N LEU A 70 -4.92 12.61 2.68
CA LEU A 70 -4.72 12.00 1.37
C LEU A 70 -3.28 12.23 0.85
N ILE A 71 -2.76 13.46 0.97
CA ILE A 71 -1.38 13.78 0.59
C ILE A 71 -0.37 12.97 1.44
N GLY A 72 -0.59 12.91 2.76
CA GLY A 72 0.26 12.14 3.67
C GLY A 72 0.28 10.65 3.34
N ALA A 73 -0.90 10.05 3.09
CA ALA A 73 -1.02 8.65 2.70
C ALA A 73 -0.36 8.37 1.35
N ALA A 74 -0.53 9.26 0.37
CA ALA A 74 0.13 9.14 -0.93
C ALA A 74 1.67 9.23 -0.82
N LEU A 75 2.19 10.14 0.01
CA LEU A 75 3.63 10.24 0.28
C LEU A 75 4.16 8.99 1.00
N LEU A 76 3.40 8.44 1.95
CA LEU A 76 3.76 7.21 2.64
C LEU A 76 3.83 6.02 1.68
N ALA A 77 2.84 5.88 0.79
CA ALA A 77 2.83 4.86 -0.25
C ALA A 77 4.01 5.03 -1.23
N LEU A 78 4.32 6.27 -1.62
CA LEU A 78 5.48 6.58 -2.46
C LEU A 78 6.79 6.15 -1.79
N VAL A 79 7.02 6.55 -0.54
CA VAL A 79 8.23 6.19 0.22
C VAL A 79 8.33 4.67 0.40
N ALA A 80 7.23 4.01 0.73
CA ALA A 80 7.19 2.55 0.87
C ALA A 80 7.54 1.84 -0.44
N SER A 81 7.04 2.32 -1.59
CA SER A 81 7.41 1.75 -2.90
C SER A 81 8.89 1.94 -3.25
N LEU A 82 9.50 3.08 -2.88
CA LEU A 82 10.94 3.29 -3.04
C LEU A 82 11.75 2.33 -2.15
N PHE A 83 11.29 2.06 -0.93
CA PHE A 83 11.91 1.05 -0.09
C PHE A 83 11.72 -0.37 -0.63
N ALA A 84 10.58 -0.68 -1.25
CA ALA A 84 10.37 -1.98 -1.88
C ALA A 84 11.38 -2.23 -3.01
N ILE A 85 11.69 -1.20 -3.79
CA ILE A 85 12.75 -1.25 -4.83
C ILE A 85 14.14 -1.39 -4.18
N THR A 86 14.42 -0.60 -3.14
CA THR A 86 15.75 -0.56 -2.51
C THR A 86 16.12 -1.88 -1.81
N PHE A 87 15.14 -2.54 -1.19
CA PHE A 87 15.32 -3.79 -0.46
C PHE A 87 14.88 -5.03 -1.25
N ASP A 88 14.69 -4.89 -2.56
CA ASP A 88 14.23 -5.98 -3.44
C ASP A 88 15.18 -7.19 -3.38
N GLY A 89 14.63 -8.38 -3.11
CA GLY A 89 15.41 -9.61 -2.90
C GLY A 89 16.17 -9.67 -1.57
N GLY A 90 15.90 -8.75 -0.63
CA GLY A 90 16.52 -8.70 0.68
C GLY A 90 15.94 -9.66 1.71
N ALA A 91 16.17 -9.38 3.00
CA ALA A 91 15.61 -10.19 4.09
C ALA A 91 14.07 -10.09 4.12
N LEU A 92 13.40 -11.24 4.24
CA LEU A 92 11.93 -11.31 4.27
C LEU A 92 11.31 -10.36 5.31
N GLY A 93 11.89 -10.27 6.51
CA GLY A 93 11.39 -9.39 7.56
C GLY A 93 11.32 -7.92 7.16
N VAL A 94 12.28 -7.43 6.37
CA VAL A 94 12.27 -6.05 5.85
C VAL A 94 11.15 -5.89 4.84
N LEU A 95 11.01 -6.84 3.91
CA LEU A 95 9.95 -6.82 2.92
C LEU A 95 8.56 -6.87 3.54
N LEU A 96 8.36 -7.67 4.59
CA LEU A 96 7.08 -7.72 5.31
C LEU A 96 6.68 -6.35 5.82
N VAL A 97 7.59 -5.62 6.48
CA VAL A 97 7.31 -4.27 6.99
C VAL A 97 7.03 -3.30 5.86
N VAL A 98 7.83 -3.34 4.79
CA VAL A 98 7.68 -2.45 3.63
C VAL A 98 6.34 -2.67 2.93
N TYR A 99 5.98 -3.90 2.61
CA TYR A 99 4.73 -4.23 1.91
C TYR A 99 3.51 -4.01 2.79
N LEU A 100 3.61 -4.22 4.10
CA LEU A 100 2.56 -3.89 5.06
C LEU A 100 2.24 -2.39 5.05
N ILE A 101 3.28 -1.54 5.07
CA ILE A 101 3.10 -0.09 5.00
C ILE A 101 2.61 0.34 3.62
N TRP A 102 3.16 -0.26 2.56
CA TRP A 102 2.82 0.11 1.19
C TRP A 102 1.36 -0.22 0.87
N ASP A 103 0.91 -1.44 1.14
CA ASP A 103 -0.47 -1.87 0.97
C ASP A 103 -1.41 -1.00 1.81
N GLY A 104 -1.12 -0.86 3.12
CA GLY A 104 -2.00 -0.13 4.01
C GLY A 104 -2.13 1.36 3.71
N ALA A 105 -1.04 2.02 3.29
CA ALA A 105 -1.10 3.40 2.87
C ALA A 105 -1.91 3.57 1.58
N SER A 106 -1.75 2.63 0.63
CA SER A 106 -2.42 2.68 -0.67
C SER A 106 -3.91 2.43 -0.56
N GLU A 107 -4.32 1.38 0.15
CA GLU A 107 -5.74 1.03 0.36
C GLU A 107 -6.46 2.08 1.22
N SER A 108 -5.76 2.72 2.17
CA SER A 108 -6.37 3.80 2.96
C SER A 108 -6.82 4.98 2.10
N ILE A 109 -6.10 5.30 1.01
CA ILE A 109 -6.48 6.38 0.08
C ILE A 109 -7.83 6.09 -0.59
N TYR A 110 -8.19 4.81 -0.80
CA TYR A 110 -9.48 4.45 -1.37
C TYR A 110 -10.66 4.79 -0.43
N SER A 111 -10.42 4.72 0.89
CA SER A 111 -11.47 4.90 1.92
C SER A 111 -11.61 6.32 2.49
N LEU A 112 -10.66 7.22 2.19
CA LEU A 112 -10.57 8.60 2.69
C LEU A 112 -11.25 9.62 1.75
#